data_AF-D7PDK8-F1
#
_entry.id   AF-D7PDK8-F1
#
_cell.length_a   1.000
_cell.length_b   1.000
_cell.length_c   1.000
_cell.angle_alpha   90.00
_cell.angle_beta   90.00
_cell.angle_gamma   90.00
#
_symmetry.space_group_name_H-M   'P 1'
#
loop_
_entity.id
_entity.type
_entity.pdbx_description
1 polymer ?
#
loop_
_entity_poly.entity_id
_entity_poly.type
_entity_poly.pdbx_seq_one_letter_code
_entity_poly.pdbx_strand_id
1 'polypeptide(L)'
;SQYASMLELFLQSPTTTDDTGIVRLRDLIDFISHVADCYPKLTADFHTDLIKLLELHHQSLEVELRDKIVGSLVLLRKKEIIDSNTLLNTLWPLLISTPSKALRALLFQKIVSDLRTSNSKNKNHKLNRNIQTICYNLIATDPASPKGLWAVKLTRELWKRQVWTDAKAVSVMEIAALSQDAKVVTSGVRFFLGSDQEREEAAEEESDDEEDVDMRKLKHRAGINKKSAKQERETQSAAAKVKRKEKRKNQHQTLNFSALHLLHDPQGFAEKLFQQHLQPEKPKVRLTLEQKLYVSS
;
A
#
# COMPACT_ATOMS: atom_id res chain seq x y z
N SER A 1 31.09 12.49 10.27
CA SER A 1 31.39 11.37 9.34
C SER A 1 31.15 11.84 7.91
N GLN A 2 31.74 11.19 6.90
CA GLN A 2 31.56 11.60 5.49
C GLN A 2 30.08 11.68 5.09
N TYR A 3 29.25 10.75 5.58
CA TYR A 3 27.80 10.79 5.41
C TYR A 3 27.16 12.05 6.01
N ALA A 4 27.43 12.37 7.28
CA ALA A 4 26.83 13.53 7.95
C ALA A 4 27.19 14.84 7.25
N SER A 5 28.46 15.00 6.84
CA SER A 5 28.91 16.21 6.13
C SER A 5 28.25 16.36 4.76
N MET A 6 28.04 15.25 4.03
CA MET A 6 27.31 15.29 2.76
C MET A 6 25.82 15.55 2.96
N LEU A 7 25.19 14.90 3.95
CA LEU A 7 23.79 15.13 4.27
C LEU A 7 23.52 16.60 4.61
N GLU A 8 24.37 17.21 5.44
CA GLU A 8 24.24 18.62 5.82
C GLU A 8 24.37 19.56 4.61
N LEU A 9 25.31 19.28 3.71
CA LEU A 9 25.48 20.03 2.46
C LEU A 9 24.23 19.92 1.57
N PHE A 10 23.64 18.72 1.46
CA PHE A 10 22.41 18.50 0.70
C PHE A 10 21.17 19.14 1.33
N LEU A 11 21.08 19.19 2.66
CA LEU A 11 20.00 19.87 3.37
C LEU A 11 20.05 21.39 3.17
N GLN A 12 21.25 21.96 3.03
CA GLN A 12 21.42 23.39 2.76
C GLN A 12 21.13 23.73 1.29
N SER A 13 21.61 22.91 0.35
CA SER A 13 21.46 23.18 -1.08
C SER A 13 21.32 21.89 -1.92
N PRO A 14 20.10 21.34 -2.06
CA PRO A 14 19.86 20.06 -2.73
C PRO A 14 20.07 20.10 -4.25
N THR A 15 20.11 21.29 -4.86
CA THR A 15 20.25 21.48 -6.32
C THR A 15 21.66 21.90 -6.75
N THR A 16 22.56 22.25 -5.82
CA THR A 16 23.91 22.72 -6.16
C THR A 16 24.96 21.63 -6.10
N THR A 17 24.59 20.41 -5.71
CA THR A 17 25.55 19.30 -5.66
C THR A 17 25.76 18.76 -7.05
N ASP A 18 27.02 18.61 -7.44
CA ASP A 18 27.43 18.03 -8.71
C ASP A 18 27.01 16.55 -8.80
N ASP A 19 26.85 16.02 -10.03
CA ASP A 19 26.41 14.65 -10.27
C ASP A 19 27.25 13.61 -9.49
N THR A 20 28.55 13.89 -9.29
CA THR A 20 29.43 13.00 -8.52
C THR A 20 29.09 12.96 -7.03
N GLY A 21 28.65 14.08 -6.44
CA GLY A 21 28.19 14.15 -5.06
C GLY A 21 26.87 13.41 -4.86
N ILE A 22 25.96 13.47 -5.83
CA ILE A 22 24.67 12.73 -5.77
C ILE A 22 24.92 11.21 -5.82
N VAL A 23 25.76 10.74 -6.74
CA VAL A 23 26.11 9.32 -6.83
C VAL A 23 26.74 8.82 -5.52
N ARG A 24 27.70 9.56 -4.98
CA ARG A 24 28.32 9.22 -3.69
C ARG A 24 27.31 9.17 -2.54
N LEU A 25 26.36 10.10 -2.48
CA LEU A 25 25.33 10.08 -1.44
C LEU A 25 24.46 8.83 -1.58
N ARG A 26 24.07 8.45 -2.80
CA ARG A 26 23.29 7.24 -3.05
C ARG A 26 24.03 5.97 -2.62
N ASP A 27 25.31 5.88 -2.93
CA ASP A 27 26.15 4.73 -2.54
C ASP A 27 26.30 4.65 -1.02
N LEU A 28 26.49 5.79 -0.35
CA LEU A 28 26.56 5.87 1.12
C LEU A 28 25.22 5.46 1.76
N ILE A 29 24.09 5.96 1.27
CA ILE A 29 22.76 5.59 1.75
C ILE A 29 22.55 4.07 1.59
N ASP A 30 22.92 3.51 0.45
CA ASP A 30 22.79 2.08 0.20
C ASP A 30 23.65 1.24 1.13
N PHE A 31 24.93 1.60 1.25
CA PHE A 31 25.87 0.91 2.12
C PHE A 31 25.40 0.92 3.57
N ILE A 32 25.06 2.10 4.11
CA ILE A 32 24.60 2.25 5.50
C ILE A 32 23.32 1.44 5.73
N SER A 33 22.36 1.49 4.80
CA SER A 33 21.12 0.69 4.90
C SER A 33 21.39 -0.82 4.95
N HIS A 34 22.40 -1.30 4.22
CA HIS A 34 22.78 -2.71 4.20
C HIS A 34 23.55 -3.17 5.43
N VAL A 35 24.19 -2.27 6.19
CA VAL A 35 24.95 -2.61 7.41
C VAL A 35 24.32 -2.11 8.72
N ALA A 36 23.18 -1.42 8.65
CA ALA A 36 22.57 -0.77 9.82
C ALA A 36 22.24 -1.72 10.98
N ASP A 37 21.88 -2.98 10.69
CA ASP A 37 21.63 -4.04 11.69
C ASP A 37 22.91 -4.49 12.41
N CYS A 38 24.07 -4.40 11.75
CA CYS A 38 25.36 -4.70 12.35
C CYS A 38 25.86 -3.58 13.28
N TYR A 39 25.41 -2.34 13.07
CA TYR A 39 25.91 -1.15 13.77
C TYR A 39 24.79 -0.27 14.37
N PRO A 40 23.85 -0.83 15.16
CA PRO A 40 22.63 -0.14 15.59
C PRO A 40 22.88 1.15 16.38
N LYS A 41 23.99 1.21 17.14
CA LYS A 41 24.37 2.42 17.89
C LYS A 41 24.84 3.57 16.98
N LEU A 42 25.52 3.24 15.88
CA LEU A 42 26.06 4.24 14.96
C LEU A 42 25.02 4.72 13.95
N THR A 43 24.03 3.88 13.64
CA THR A 43 22.99 4.16 12.64
C THR A 43 21.63 4.46 13.26
N ALA A 44 21.58 4.78 14.56
CA ALA A 44 20.33 5.03 15.28
C ALA A 44 19.51 6.16 14.63
N ASP A 45 20.17 7.26 14.26
CA ASP A 45 19.47 8.43 13.69
C ASP A 45 19.33 8.37 12.16
N PHE A 46 19.92 7.37 11.51
CA PHE A 46 19.99 7.29 10.04
C PHE A 46 18.60 7.28 9.39
N HIS A 47 17.64 6.55 9.95
CA HIS A 47 16.28 6.56 9.41
C HIS A 47 15.62 7.94 9.52
N THR A 48 15.88 8.67 10.60
CA THR A 48 15.34 10.01 10.85
C THR A 48 15.90 11.00 9.84
N ASP A 49 17.19 10.88 9.52
CA ASP A 49 17.84 11.69 8.50
C ASP A 49 17.22 11.48 7.10
N LEU A 50 16.99 10.22 6.73
CA LEU A 50 16.31 9.89 5.47
C LEU A 50 14.87 10.43 5.40
N ILE A 51 14.13 10.35 6.50
CA ILE A 51 12.76 10.89 6.61
C ILE A 51 12.78 12.40 6.41
N LYS A 52 13.64 13.12 7.14
CA LYS A 52 13.79 14.58 7.03
C LYS A 52 14.17 15.01 5.61
N LEU A 53 15.08 14.29 4.96
CA LEU A 53 15.52 14.58 3.60
C LEU A 53 14.35 14.49 2.60
N LEU A 54 13.48 13.49 2.73
CA LEU A 54 12.27 13.37 1.91
C LEU A 54 11.24 14.46 2.24
N GLU A 55 10.97 14.70 3.52
CA GLU A 55 9.96 15.68 3.94
C GLU A 55 10.30 17.09 3.43
N LEU A 56 11.57 17.48 3.51
CA LEU A 56 12.03 18.82 3.12
C LEU A 56 12.26 18.96 1.61
N HIS A 57 12.78 17.94 0.92
CA HIS A 57 13.34 18.12 -0.42
C HIS A 57 12.80 17.17 -1.50
N HIS A 58 11.76 16.37 -1.25
CA HIS A 58 11.23 15.42 -2.25
C HIS A 58 10.83 16.01 -3.63
N GLN A 59 10.65 17.33 -3.75
CA GLN A 59 10.35 17.98 -5.03
C GLN A 59 11.62 18.33 -5.82
N SER A 60 12.71 18.69 -5.13
CA SER A 60 13.99 19.08 -5.73
C SER A 60 14.97 17.92 -5.89
N LEU A 61 14.80 16.84 -5.13
CA LEU A 61 15.66 15.66 -5.23
C LEU A 61 15.51 14.96 -6.59
N GLU A 62 16.64 14.46 -7.10
CA GLU A 62 16.72 13.61 -8.29
C GLU A 62 15.80 12.38 -8.16
N VAL A 63 15.26 11.89 -9.28
CA VAL A 63 14.37 10.71 -9.30
C VAL A 63 15.04 9.49 -8.68
N GLU A 64 16.27 9.16 -9.11
CA GLU A 64 16.97 7.96 -8.65
C GLU A 64 17.34 8.03 -7.16
N LEU A 65 17.71 9.22 -6.66
CA LEU A 65 17.98 9.43 -5.24
C LEU A 65 16.72 9.24 -4.39
N ARG A 66 15.56 9.76 -4.82
CA ARG A 66 14.28 9.54 -4.12
C ARG A 66 13.92 8.08 -4.03
N ASP A 67 14.05 7.36 -5.14
CA ASP A 67 13.77 5.93 -5.20
C ASP A 67 14.71 5.15 -4.28
N LYS A 68 15.99 5.54 -4.24
CA LYS A 68 16.98 4.94 -3.33
C LYS A 68 16.65 5.20 -1.87
N ILE A 69 16.25 6.42 -1.49
CA ILE A 69 15.88 6.75 -0.10
C ILE A 69 14.63 5.95 0.32
N VAL A 70 13.57 5.94 -0.51
CA VAL A 70 12.35 5.18 -0.23
C VAL A 70 12.65 3.67 -0.13
N GLY A 71 13.47 3.14 -1.04
CA GLY A 71 13.92 1.74 -1.00
C GLY A 71 14.70 1.40 0.26
N SER A 72 15.55 2.33 0.72
CA SER A 72 16.35 2.20 1.94
C SER A 72 15.48 2.17 3.19
N LEU A 73 14.48 3.07 3.32
CA LEU A 73 13.52 3.03 4.42
C LEU A 73 12.74 1.71 4.47
N VAL A 74 12.33 1.18 3.31
CA VAL A 74 11.67 -0.14 3.23
C VAL A 74 12.62 -1.27 3.66
N LEU A 75 13.91 -1.19 3.31
CA LEU A 75 14.91 -2.17 3.75
C LEU A 75 15.12 -2.12 5.27
N LEU A 76 15.23 -0.92 5.85
CA LEU A 76 15.33 -0.72 7.30
C LEU A 76 14.12 -1.31 8.03
N ARG A 77 12.91 -1.13 7.47
CA ARG A 77 11.71 -1.78 8.00
C ARG A 77 11.80 -3.29 7.91
N LYS A 78 12.25 -3.84 6.78
CA LYS A 78 12.38 -5.31 6.58
C LYS A 78 13.36 -5.92 7.59
N LYS A 79 14.38 -5.17 8.00
CA LYS A 79 15.34 -5.52 9.05
C LYS A 79 14.84 -5.27 10.47
N GLU A 80 13.59 -4.82 10.63
CA GLU A 80 12.96 -4.48 11.91
C GLU A 80 13.69 -3.36 12.68
N ILE A 81 14.46 -2.51 11.97
CA ILE A 81 15.14 -1.34 12.55
C ILE A 81 14.13 -0.20 12.77
N ILE A 82 13.17 -0.06 11.84
CA ILE A 82 12.00 0.80 12.00
C ILE A 82 10.73 -0.04 11.94
N ASP A 83 9.68 0.43 12.60
CA ASP A 83 8.38 -0.23 12.56
C ASP A 83 7.52 0.24 11.37
N SER A 84 6.47 -0.53 11.08
CA SER A 84 5.54 -0.18 9.99
C SER A 84 4.78 1.12 10.24
N ASN A 85 4.54 1.54 11.49
CA ASN A 85 3.89 2.84 11.71
C ASN A 85 4.81 3.98 11.29
N THR A 86 6.08 3.95 11.69
CA THR A 86 7.07 4.96 11.27
C THR A 86 7.15 5.05 9.75
N LEU A 87 7.32 3.90 9.07
CA LEU A 87 7.40 3.88 7.61
C LEU A 87 6.14 4.47 6.95
N LEU A 88 4.95 3.99 7.33
CA LEU A 88 3.70 4.41 6.68
C LEU A 88 3.34 5.87 7.01
N ASN A 89 3.64 6.35 8.21
CA ASN A 89 3.45 7.75 8.59
C ASN A 89 4.40 8.70 7.83
N THR A 90 5.54 8.22 7.33
CA THR A 90 6.39 8.99 6.40
C THR A 90 5.88 8.92 4.97
N LEU A 91 5.58 7.72 4.46
CA LEU A 91 5.25 7.56 3.03
C LEU A 91 3.88 8.12 2.66
N TRP A 92 2.91 8.09 3.59
CA TRP A 92 1.53 8.52 3.30
C TRP A 92 1.38 10.03 3.08
N PRO A 93 1.87 10.93 3.96
CA PRO A 93 1.86 12.36 3.68
C PRO A 93 2.61 12.71 2.41
N LEU A 94 3.75 12.04 2.16
CA LEU A 94 4.55 12.24 0.96
C LEU A 94 3.80 11.86 -0.33
N LEU A 95 3.02 10.78 -0.30
CA LEU A 95 2.17 10.37 -1.43
C LEU A 95 1.14 11.45 -1.78
N ILE A 96 0.59 12.12 -0.77
CA ILE A 96 -0.44 13.14 -0.92
C ILE A 96 0.15 14.46 -1.42
N SER A 97 1.34 14.83 -0.94
CA SER A 97 1.96 16.13 -1.23
C SER A 97 2.75 16.15 -2.55
N THR A 98 3.44 15.06 -2.89
CA THR A 98 4.36 15.06 -4.03
C THR A 98 3.61 15.26 -5.35
N PRO A 99 4.10 16.10 -6.29
CA PRO A 99 3.52 16.22 -7.63
C PRO A 99 3.95 15.08 -8.57
N SER A 100 5.03 14.36 -8.25
CA SER A 100 5.66 13.37 -9.13
C SER A 100 4.80 12.11 -9.30
N LYS A 101 4.36 11.82 -10.53
CA LYS A 101 3.57 10.60 -10.84
C LYS A 101 4.36 9.31 -10.56
N ALA A 102 5.65 9.29 -10.90
CA ALA A 102 6.53 8.14 -10.66
C ALA A 102 6.68 7.87 -9.16
N LEU A 103 6.94 8.92 -8.38
CA LEU A 103 7.08 8.78 -6.92
C LEU A 103 5.76 8.32 -6.28
N ARG A 104 4.60 8.86 -6.71
CA ARG A 104 3.31 8.38 -6.20
C ARG A 104 3.09 6.89 -6.47
N ALA A 105 3.47 6.40 -7.65
CA ALA A 105 3.36 4.97 -7.98
C ALA A 105 4.26 4.13 -7.05
N LEU A 106 5.51 4.54 -6.86
CA LEU A 106 6.44 3.86 -5.96
C LEU A 106 5.92 3.84 -4.51
N LEU A 107 5.52 5.00 -3.98
CA LEU A 107 5.02 5.12 -2.61
C LEU A 107 3.78 4.26 -2.38
N PHE A 108 2.81 4.33 -3.29
CA PHE A 108 1.60 3.51 -3.21
C PHE A 108 1.92 2.01 -3.20
N GLN A 109 2.80 1.57 -4.11
CA GLN A 109 3.26 0.17 -4.15
C GLN A 109 3.93 -0.26 -2.83
N LYS A 110 4.80 0.58 -2.26
CA LYS A 110 5.49 0.25 -1.00
C LYS A 110 4.54 0.23 0.19
N ILE A 111 3.58 1.16 0.26
CA ILE A 111 2.55 1.21 1.31
C ILE A 111 1.69 -0.07 1.29
N VAL A 112 1.19 -0.46 0.12
CA VAL A 112 0.36 -1.67 -0.03
C VAL A 112 1.17 -2.92 0.33
N SER A 113 2.42 -3.01 -0.14
CA SER A 113 3.32 -4.13 0.15
C SER A 113 3.60 -4.27 1.65
N ASP A 114 3.83 -3.15 2.34
CA ASP A 114 4.08 -3.14 3.77
C ASP A 114 2.86 -3.60 4.56
N LEU A 115 1.68 -3.05 4.26
CA LEU A 115 0.42 -3.42 4.91
C LEU A 115 0.09 -4.90 4.70
N ARG A 116 0.28 -5.42 3.49
CA ARG A 116 0.09 -6.86 3.21
C ARG A 116 1.06 -7.72 4.02
N THR A 117 2.33 -7.34 4.05
CA THR A 117 3.37 -8.09 4.78
C THR A 117 3.11 -8.06 6.29
N SER A 118 2.75 -6.90 6.84
CA SER A 118 2.38 -6.69 8.25
C SER A 118 1.17 -7.52 8.69
N ASN A 119 0.29 -7.90 7.76
CA ASN A 119 -0.91 -8.70 8.02
C ASN A 119 -0.78 -10.17 7.57
N SER A 120 0.39 -10.59 7.09
CA SER A 120 0.56 -11.91 6.44
C SER A 120 0.50 -13.11 7.39
N LYS A 121 0.95 -12.94 8.63
CA LYS A 121 0.87 -13.98 9.67
C LYS A 121 -0.42 -13.85 10.46
N ASN A 122 -0.61 -12.69 11.10
CA ASN A 122 -1.79 -12.32 11.88
C ASN A 122 -2.22 -10.90 11.47
N LYS A 123 -3.51 -10.59 11.61
CA LYS A 123 -4.01 -9.23 11.39
C LYS A 123 -3.39 -8.26 12.40
N ASN A 124 -2.71 -7.21 11.91
CA ASN A 124 -2.17 -6.15 12.75
C ASN A 124 -3.23 -5.06 12.97
N HIS A 125 -4.15 -5.30 13.89
CA HIS A 125 -5.27 -4.41 14.16
C HIS A 125 -4.86 -2.97 14.50
N LYS A 126 -3.77 -2.79 15.27
CA LYS A 126 -3.28 -1.45 15.65
C LYS A 126 -2.80 -0.66 14.43
N LEU A 127 -1.97 -1.28 13.59
CA LEU A 127 -1.48 -0.65 12.36
C LEU A 127 -2.64 -0.34 11.40
N ASN A 128 -3.52 -1.31 11.16
CA ASN A 128 -4.67 -1.13 10.27
C ASN A 128 -5.56 0.01 10.76
N ARG A 129 -5.89 0.04 12.06
CA ARG A 129 -6.72 1.09 12.64
C ARG A 129 -6.09 2.46 12.50
N ASN A 130 -4.77 2.58 12.69
CA ASN A 130 -4.04 3.83 12.51
C ASN A 130 -4.19 4.34 11.05
N ILE A 131 -3.83 3.52 10.07
CA ILE A 131 -3.86 3.93 8.65
C ILE A 131 -5.29 4.18 8.16
N GLN A 132 -6.25 3.33 8.52
CA GLN A 132 -7.67 3.57 8.20
C GLN A 132 -8.18 4.88 8.80
N THR A 133 -7.73 5.25 10.00
CA THR A 133 -8.09 6.54 10.63
C THR A 133 -7.49 7.70 9.87
N ILE A 134 -6.24 7.61 9.43
CA ILE A 134 -5.61 8.61 8.56
C ILE A 134 -6.37 8.76 7.24
N CYS A 135 -6.74 7.65 6.59
CA CYS A 135 -7.54 7.65 5.36
C CYS A 135 -8.92 8.29 5.56
N TYR A 136 -9.61 7.96 6.65
CA TYR A 136 -10.89 8.56 7.00
C TYR A 136 -10.75 10.08 7.19
N ASN A 137 -9.77 10.50 7.99
CA ASN A 137 -9.56 11.92 8.30
C ASN A 137 -9.17 12.73 7.07
N LEU A 138 -8.45 12.15 6.10
CA LEU A 138 -8.12 12.81 4.83
C LEU A 138 -9.38 13.24 4.07
N ILE A 139 -10.42 12.42 4.05
CA ILE A 139 -11.68 12.72 3.37
C ILE A 139 -12.58 13.59 4.25
N ALA A 140 -12.69 13.27 5.53
CA ALA A 140 -13.60 13.96 6.45
C ALA A 140 -13.20 15.43 6.69
N THR A 141 -11.89 15.73 6.74
CA THR A 141 -11.39 17.08 7.03
C THR A 141 -11.53 18.01 5.83
N ASP A 142 -11.37 17.49 4.61
CA ASP A 142 -11.49 18.24 3.36
C ASP A 142 -12.31 17.45 2.33
N PRO A 143 -13.65 17.42 2.44
CA PRO A 143 -14.50 16.60 1.58
C PRO A 143 -14.43 16.98 0.10
N ALA A 144 -14.06 18.23 -0.21
CA ALA A 144 -13.92 18.74 -1.57
C ALA A 144 -12.55 18.42 -2.19
N SER A 145 -11.61 17.89 -1.41
CA SER A 145 -10.26 17.56 -1.87
C SER A 145 -10.28 16.37 -2.84
N PRO A 146 -9.65 16.48 -4.02
CA PRO A 146 -9.40 15.31 -4.86
C PRO A 146 -8.38 14.34 -4.22
N LYS A 147 -7.67 14.78 -3.17
CA LYS A 147 -6.70 13.97 -2.41
C LYS A 147 -7.36 12.75 -1.75
N GLY A 148 -8.64 12.83 -1.42
CA GLY A 148 -9.42 11.70 -0.87
C GLY A 148 -9.40 10.45 -1.76
N LEU A 149 -9.13 10.61 -3.05
CA LEU A 149 -9.01 9.49 -3.99
C LEU A 149 -7.89 8.51 -3.61
N TRP A 150 -6.83 8.96 -2.94
CA TRP A 150 -5.77 8.07 -2.47
C TRP A 150 -6.23 7.16 -1.33
N ALA A 151 -7.06 7.67 -0.42
CA ALA A 151 -7.70 6.87 0.63
C ALA A 151 -8.63 5.81 0.03
N VAL A 152 -9.43 6.20 -0.97
CA VAL A 152 -10.30 5.25 -1.70
C VAL A 152 -9.49 4.17 -2.39
N LYS A 153 -8.44 4.54 -3.15
CA LYS A 153 -7.58 3.58 -3.85
C LYS A 153 -6.92 2.60 -2.89
N LEU A 154 -6.36 3.08 -1.78
CA LEU A 154 -5.72 2.21 -0.79
C LEU A 154 -6.73 1.25 -0.16
N THR A 155 -7.89 1.76 0.24
CA THR A 155 -8.94 0.96 0.89
C THR A 155 -9.44 -0.13 -0.04
N ARG A 156 -9.73 0.20 -1.30
CA ARG A 156 -10.16 -0.75 -2.33
C ARG A 156 -9.08 -1.82 -2.63
N GLU A 157 -7.82 -1.41 -2.73
CA GLU A 157 -6.70 -2.32 -2.96
C GLU A 157 -6.50 -3.32 -1.80
N LEU A 158 -6.70 -2.89 -0.56
CA LEU A 158 -6.57 -3.76 0.62
C LEU A 158 -7.82 -4.61 0.86
N TRP A 159 -8.98 -4.14 0.41
CA TRP A 159 -10.23 -4.91 0.43
C TRP A 159 -10.17 -6.12 -0.49
N LYS A 160 -9.85 -5.90 -1.78
CA LYS A 160 -9.76 -6.99 -2.76
C LYS A 160 -8.73 -8.06 -2.33
N ARG A 161 -7.63 -7.64 -1.69
CA ARG A 161 -6.56 -8.50 -1.17
C ARG A 161 -6.86 -9.16 0.18
N GLN A 162 -8.08 -9.11 0.69
CA GLN A 162 -8.47 -9.68 1.99
C GLN A 162 -7.76 -9.08 3.22
N VAL A 163 -7.03 -7.97 3.08
CA VAL A 163 -6.26 -7.38 4.18
C VAL A 163 -7.19 -6.58 5.10
N TRP A 164 -8.02 -5.73 4.50
CA TRP A 164 -9.04 -4.94 5.21
C TRP A 164 -10.42 -5.50 4.88
N THR A 165 -11.08 -6.05 5.88
CA THR A 165 -12.39 -6.73 5.75
C THR A 165 -13.27 -6.38 6.96
N ASP A 166 -13.16 -5.15 7.43
CA ASP A 166 -13.74 -4.67 8.68
C ASP A 166 -14.58 -3.40 8.48
N ALA A 167 -15.42 -3.09 9.46
CA ALA A 167 -16.32 -1.94 9.44
C ALA A 167 -15.58 -0.59 9.34
N LYS A 168 -14.33 -0.50 9.78
CA LYS A 168 -13.59 0.77 9.71
C LYS A 168 -13.15 1.06 8.27
N ALA A 169 -12.75 0.03 7.51
CA ALA A 169 -12.52 0.17 6.07
C ALA A 169 -13.80 0.60 5.33
N VAL A 170 -14.95 0.01 5.69
CA VAL A 170 -16.25 0.41 5.14
C VAL A 170 -16.59 1.87 5.48
N SER A 171 -16.30 2.33 6.70
CA SER A 171 -16.52 3.74 7.06
C SER A 171 -15.69 4.73 6.22
N VAL A 172 -14.50 4.33 5.74
CA VAL A 172 -13.69 5.17 4.82
C VAL A 172 -14.39 5.30 3.48
N MET A 173 -15.00 4.21 2.99
CA MET A 173 -15.72 4.21 1.72
C MET A 173 -17.09 4.90 1.83
N GLU A 174 -17.76 4.80 2.98
CA GLU A 174 -18.99 5.52 3.29
C GLU A 174 -18.76 7.04 3.22
N ILE A 175 -17.74 7.57 3.93
CA ILE A 175 -17.42 9.00 3.88
C ILE A 175 -16.92 9.44 2.49
N ALA A 176 -16.28 8.54 1.73
CA ALA A 176 -15.91 8.80 0.35
C ALA A 176 -17.13 8.98 -0.56
N ALA A 177 -18.16 8.14 -0.40
CA ALA A 177 -19.40 8.26 -1.16
C ALA A 177 -20.17 9.54 -0.80
N LEU A 178 -19.97 10.08 0.41
CA LEU A 178 -20.55 11.34 0.90
C LEU A 178 -19.63 12.56 0.74
N SER A 179 -18.54 12.46 -0.03
CA SER A 179 -17.60 13.56 -0.26
C SER A 179 -18.17 14.65 -1.17
N GLN A 180 -17.42 15.76 -1.31
CA GLN A 180 -17.71 16.88 -2.20
C GLN A 180 -16.82 16.92 -3.46
N ASP A 181 -16.13 15.82 -3.79
CA ASP A 181 -15.40 15.66 -5.05
C ASP A 181 -16.02 14.53 -5.88
N ALA A 182 -16.35 14.82 -7.15
CA ALA A 182 -17.08 13.89 -8.01
C ALA A 182 -16.34 12.55 -8.21
N LYS A 183 -14.99 12.56 -8.26
CA LYS A 183 -14.21 11.33 -8.45
C LYS A 183 -14.17 10.51 -7.16
N VAL A 184 -14.05 11.17 -6.02
CA VAL A 184 -14.09 10.50 -4.71
C VAL A 184 -15.47 9.89 -4.47
N VAL A 185 -16.55 10.65 -4.68
CA VAL A 185 -17.94 10.16 -4.58
C VAL A 185 -18.17 8.95 -5.47
N THR A 186 -17.86 9.08 -6.77
CA THR A 186 -18.06 7.97 -7.73
C THR A 186 -17.25 6.74 -7.35
N SER A 187 -16.03 6.91 -6.84
CA SER A 187 -15.19 5.78 -6.43
C SER A 187 -15.67 5.13 -5.12
N GLY A 188 -16.23 5.91 -4.19
CA GLY A 188 -16.88 5.41 -2.98
C GLY A 188 -18.13 4.59 -3.29
N VAL A 189 -19.01 5.11 -4.16
CA VAL A 189 -20.23 4.41 -4.58
C VAL A 189 -19.92 3.12 -5.33
N ARG A 190 -18.99 3.17 -6.31
CA ARG A 190 -18.59 1.98 -7.08
C ARG A 190 -18.01 0.87 -6.21
N PHE A 191 -17.38 1.21 -5.09
CA PHE A 191 -16.94 0.20 -4.14
C PHE A 191 -18.12 -0.58 -3.55
N PHE A 192 -19.21 0.07 -3.16
CA PHE A 192 -20.38 -0.66 -2.65
C PHE A 192 -21.12 -1.47 -3.73
N LEU A 193 -21.03 -1.05 -4.99
CA LEU A 193 -21.66 -1.76 -6.12
C LEU A 193 -20.84 -2.95 -6.64
N GLY A 194 -19.50 -2.92 -6.53
CA GLY A 194 -18.64 -3.89 -7.22
C GLY A 194 -17.48 -4.45 -6.41
N SER A 195 -17.27 -4.04 -5.16
CA SER A 195 -16.10 -4.49 -4.38
C SER A 195 -16.08 -5.99 -4.10
N ASP A 196 -17.23 -6.65 -4.03
CA ASP A 196 -17.30 -8.09 -3.82
C ASP A 196 -16.91 -8.86 -5.09
N GLN A 197 -17.37 -8.42 -6.25
CA GLN A 197 -16.94 -9.00 -7.54
C GLN A 197 -15.43 -8.81 -7.77
N GLU A 198 -14.92 -7.59 -7.59
CA GLU A 198 -13.49 -7.31 -7.76
C GLU A 198 -12.59 -8.09 -6.78
N ARG A 199 -13.16 -8.44 -5.63
CA ARG A 199 -12.52 -9.25 -4.60
C ARG A 199 -12.48 -10.72 -5.01
N GLU A 200 -13.56 -11.25 -5.58
CA GLU A 200 -13.63 -12.60 -6.12
C GLU A 200 -12.64 -12.77 -7.28
N GLU A 201 -12.67 -11.85 -8.25
CA GLU A 201 -11.74 -11.82 -9.39
C GLU A 201 -10.27 -11.79 -8.95
N ALA A 202 -9.93 -10.93 -7.98
CA ALA A 202 -8.56 -10.86 -7.45
C ALA A 202 -8.11 -12.15 -6.72
N ALA A 203 -9.04 -12.89 -6.12
CA ALA A 203 -8.73 -14.16 -5.46
C ALA A 203 -8.45 -15.28 -6.48
N GLU A 204 -9.12 -15.24 -7.63
CA GLU A 204 -8.88 -16.15 -8.75
C GLU A 204 -7.52 -15.87 -9.41
N GLU A 205 -7.18 -14.60 -9.67
CA GLU A 205 -5.88 -14.20 -10.24
C GLU A 205 -4.69 -14.62 -9.35
N GLU A 206 -4.76 -14.40 -8.02
CA GLU A 206 -3.68 -14.84 -7.11
C GLU A 206 -3.51 -16.37 -7.08
N SER A 207 -4.50 -17.14 -7.57
CA SER A 207 -4.42 -18.60 -7.66
C SER A 207 -3.76 -19.10 -8.94
N ASP A 208 -3.79 -18.31 -10.01
CA ASP A 208 -3.23 -18.60 -11.33
C ASP A 208 -1.77 -18.14 -11.50
N ASP A 209 -1.34 -17.10 -10.77
CA ASP A 209 0.06 -16.60 -10.77
C ASP A 209 1.07 -17.55 -10.08
N GLU A 210 0.59 -18.59 -9.40
CA GLU A 210 1.44 -19.69 -8.93
C GLU A 210 1.56 -20.75 -10.03
N GLU A 211 2.51 -20.55 -10.98
CA GLU A 211 2.90 -21.52 -12.03
C GLU A 211 2.69 -22.94 -11.54
N ASP A 212 1.88 -23.72 -12.26
CA ASP A 212 1.52 -25.07 -11.86
C ASP A 212 2.80 -25.92 -11.75
N VAL A 213 3.28 -26.10 -10.53
CA VAL A 213 4.54 -26.80 -10.26
C VAL A 213 4.31 -28.27 -10.60
N ASP A 214 4.72 -28.67 -11.80
CA ASP A 214 4.61 -30.05 -12.28
C ASP A 214 5.56 -30.96 -11.49
N MET A 215 5.08 -31.42 -10.32
CA MET A 215 5.76 -32.37 -9.44
C MET A 215 6.19 -33.64 -10.18
N ARG A 216 5.50 -34.01 -11.27
CA ARG A 216 5.77 -35.23 -12.04
C ARG A 216 7.05 -35.07 -12.84
N LYS A 217 7.26 -33.92 -13.51
CA LYS A 217 8.51 -33.59 -14.20
C LYS A 217 9.70 -33.43 -13.25
N LEU A 218 9.49 -32.79 -12.09
CA LEU A 218 10.52 -32.60 -11.07
C LEU A 218 10.98 -33.94 -10.46
N LYS A 219 10.05 -34.85 -10.12
CA LYS A 219 10.39 -36.20 -9.63
C LYS A 219 11.09 -37.05 -10.68
N HIS A 220 10.69 -36.94 -11.95
CA HIS A 220 11.32 -37.66 -13.06
C HIS A 220 12.78 -37.21 -13.30
N ARG A 221 13.04 -35.89 -13.29
CA ARG A 221 14.41 -35.33 -13.40
C ARG A 221 15.32 -35.74 -12.23
N ALA A 222 14.78 -35.85 -11.02
CA ALA A 222 15.52 -36.30 -9.83
C ALA A 222 15.79 -37.82 -9.81
N GLY A 223 15.04 -38.61 -10.61
CA GLY A 223 15.26 -40.05 -10.78
C GLY A 223 16.29 -40.39 -11.87
N ILE A 224 16.45 -39.53 -12.88
CA ILE A 224 17.39 -39.74 -14.00
C ILE A 224 18.81 -39.26 -13.67
N ASN A 225 18.96 -38.15 -12.94
CA ASN A 225 20.26 -37.59 -12.59
C ASN A 225 20.67 -37.95 -11.15
N LYS A 226 21.98 -38.06 -10.92
CA LYS A 226 22.57 -38.30 -9.58
C LYS A 226 22.12 -37.20 -8.61
N LYS A 227 21.46 -37.56 -7.50
CA LYS A 227 20.87 -36.63 -6.53
C LYS A 227 21.91 -35.61 -6.04
N SER A 228 21.71 -34.35 -6.40
CA SER A 228 22.48 -33.21 -5.89
C SER A 228 21.69 -32.49 -4.80
N ALA A 229 22.38 -31.95 -3.79
CA ALA A 229 21.78 -31.15 -2.71
C ALA A 229 20.94 -29.95 -3.24
N LYS A 230 21.28 -29.43 -4.43
CA LYS A 230 20.51 -28.38 -5.10
C LYS A 230 19.13 -28.88 -5.56
N GLN A 231 19.06 -30.06 -6.17
CA GLN A 231 17.80 -30.67 -6.63
C GLN A 231 16.91 -31.09 -5.47
N GLU A 232 17.49 -31.51 -4.35
CA GLU A 232 16.73 -31.82 -3.14
C GLU A 232 16.07 -30.57 -2.54
N ARG A 233 16.78 -29.44 -2.48
CA ARG A 233 16.20 -28.15 -2.08
C ARG A 233 15.11 -27.69 -3.04
N GLU A 234 15.31 -27.83 -4.35
CA GLU A 234 14.31 -27.46 -5.36
C GLU A 234 13.03 -28.29 -5.20
N THR A 235 13.15 -29.61 -5.06
CA THR A 235 11.99 -30.51 -4.87
C THR A 235 11.27 -30.30 -3.54
N GLN A 236 11.99 -30.03 -2.45
CA GLN A 236 11.38 -29.66 -1.16
C GLN A 236 10.65 -28.31 -1.24
N SER A 237 11.23 -27.32 -1.92
CA SER A 237 10.59 -26.01 -2.11
C SER A 237 9.32 -26.12 -2.94
N ALA A 238 9.33 -26.95 -3.99
CA ALA A 238 8.20 -27.27 -4.84
C ALA A 238 7.09 -27.97 -4.04
N ALA A 239 7.43 -28.98 -3.23
CA ALA A 239 6.48 -29.68 -2.38
C ALA A 239 5.85 -28.77 -1.31
N ALA A 240 6.63 -27.83 -0.74
CA ALA A 240 6.12 -26.85 0.20
C ALA A 240 5.13 -25.88 -0.45
N LYS A 241 5.38 -25.46 -1.69
CA LYS A 241 4.44 -24.64 -2.49
C LYS A 241 3.13 -25.39 -2.73
N VAL A 242 3.19 -26.65 -3.19
CA VAL A 242 1.99 -27.47 -3.42
C VAL A 242 1.17 -27.66 -2.14
N LYS A 243 1.82 -28.01 -1.02
CA LYS A 243 1.14 -28.12 0.28
C LYS A 243 0.49 -26.82 0.72
N ARG A 244 1.11 -25.66 0.44
CA ARG A 244 0.54 -24.34 0.73
C ARG A 244 -0.68 -24.05 -0.15
N LYS A 245 -0.63 -24.43 -1.43
CA LYS A 245 -1.75 -24.33 -2.38
C LYS A 245 -2.92 -25.20 -1.94
N GLU A 246 -2.68 -26.47 -1.57
CA GLU A 246 -3.71 -27.37 -1.05
C GLU A 246 -4.31 -26.86 0.28
N LYS A 247 -3.48 -26.31 1.18
CA LYS A 247 -3.97 -25.75 2.45
C LYS A 247 -4.80 -24.48 2.26
N ARG A 248 -4.50 -23.68 1.23
CA ARG A 248 -5.32 -22.52 0.81
C ARG A 248 -6.63 -22.95 0.15
N LYS A 249 -6.61 -23.97 -0.72
CA LYS A 249 -7.82 -24.54 -1.33
C LYS A 249 -8.74 -25.21 -0.28
N ASN A 250 -8.16 -25.83 0.73
CA ASN A 250 -8.90 -26.47 1.83
C ASN A 250 -9.20 -25.53 3.01
N GLN A 251 -8.78 -24.26 2.96
CA GLN A 251 -9.29 -23.28 3.91
C GLN A 251 -10.78 -23.10 3.61
N HIS A 252 -11.62 -23.32 4.62
CA HIS A 252 -13.04 -23.02 4.52
C HIS A 252 -13.19 -21.60 3.98
N GLN A 253 -14.00 -21.44 2.92
CA GLN A 253 -14.42 -20.13 2.47
C GLN A 253 -14.95 -19.40 3.71
N THR A 254 -14.18 -18.43 4.19
CA THR A 254 -14.67 -17.53 5.22
C THR A 254 -15.93 -16.90 4.66
N LEU A 255 -17.04 -16.98 5.40
CA LEU A 255 -18.27 -16.27 5.05
C LEU A 255 -17.91 -14.79 4.89
N ASN A 256 -17.71 -14.39 3.64
CA ASN A 256 -17.19 -13.10 3.29
C ASN A 256 -18.38 -12.15 3.27
N PHE A 257 -18.57 -11.40 4.36
CA PHE A 257 -19.59 -10.37 4.41
C PHE A 257 -19.31 -9.32 3.33
N SER A 258 -20.32 -9.04 2.52
CA SER A 258 -20.33 -7.88 1.63
C SER A 258 -20.03 -6.61 2.42
N ALA A 259 -19.39 -5.64 1.77
CA ALA A 259 -19.16 -4.31 2.33
C ALA A 259 -20.46 -3.68 2.87
N LEU A 260 -21.60 -3.94 2.21
CA LEU A 260 -22.91 -3.42 2.64
C LEU A 260 -23.35 -3.96 4.01
N HIS A 261 -23.05 -5.23 4.32
CA HIS A 261 -23.40 -5.82 5.62
C HIS A 261 -22.62 -5.23 6.79
N LEU A 262 -21.51 -4.55 6.50
CA LEU A 262 -20.63 -3.94 7.50
C LEU A 262 -20.90 -2.44 7.70
N LEU A 263 -21.88 -1.87 6.98
CA LEU A 263 -22.37 -0.53 7.23
C LEU A 263 -23.06 -0.48 8.60
N HIS A 264 -22.79 0.59 9.35
CA HIS A 264 -23.40 0.76 10.67
C HIS A 264 -24.89 1.14 10.58
N ASP A 265 -25.24 2.00 9.61
CA ASP A 265 -26.60 2.48 9.36
C ASP A 265 -26.86 2.52 7.84
N PRO A 266 -27.22 1.38 7.21
CA PRO A 266 -27.43 1.30 5.77
C PRO A 266 -28.56 2.22 5.28
N GLN A 267 -29.63 2.36 6.07
CA GLN A 267 -30.77 3.20 5.73
C GLN A 267 -30.37 4.68 5.76
N GLY A 268 -29.76 5.15 6.86
CA GLY A 268 -29.30 6.54 6.96
C GLY A 268 -28.22 6.87 5.94
N PHE A 269 -27.39 5.90 5.53
CA PHE A 269 -26.44 6.07 4.43
C PHE A 269 -27.15 6.36 3.10
N ALA A 270 -28.15 5.56 2.74
CA ALA A 270 -28.94 5.75 1.51
C ALA A 270 -29.68 7.10 1.52
N GLU A 271 -30.29 7.48 2.64
CA GLU A 271 -30.97 8.78 2.80
C GLU A 271 -29.99 9.94 2.60
N LYS A 272 -28.78 9.88 3.18
CA LYS A 272 -27.75 10.92 3.02
C LYS A 272 -27.28 11.02 1.57
N LEU A 273 -27.04 9.89 0.88
CA LEU A 273 -26.66 9.89 -0.54
C LEU A 273 -27.72 10.60 -1.40
N PHE A 274 -28.98 10.25 -1.20
CA PHE A 274 -30.09 10.87 -1.92
C PHE A 274 -30.18 12.37 -1.65
N GLN A 275 -30.20 12.76 -0.36
CA GLN A 275 -30.32 14.16 0.05
C GLN A 275 -29.15 15.03 -0.39
N GLN A 276 -27.93 14.49 -0.46
CA GLN A 276 -26.74 15.25 -0.83
C GLN A 276 -26.53 15.36 -2.34
N HIS A 277 -26.76 14.27 -3.08
CA HIS A 277 -26.31 14.17 -4.47
C HIS A 277 -27.44 14.14 -5.51
N LEU A 278 -28.63 13.67 -5.14
CA LEU A 278 -29.74 13.44 -6.08
C LEU A 278 -30.89 14.44 -5.92
N GLN A 279 -31.23 14.80 -4.68
CA GLN A 279 -32.36 15.68 -4.37
C GLN A 279 -32.11 17.18 -4.64
N PRO A 280 -30.93 17.77 -4.36
CA PRO A 280 -30.78 19.22 -4.44
C PRO A 280 -30.84 19.74 -5.89
N GLU A 281 -31.58 20.83 -6.12
CA GLU A 281 -31.59 21.53 -7.41
C GLU A 281 -30.20 22.08 -7.79
N LYS A 282 -29.40 22.48 -6.78
CA LYS A 282 -28.02 22.94 -6.90
C LYS A 282 -27.12 22.14 -5.95
N PRO A 283 -26.68 20.94 -6.34
CA PRO A 283 -25.86 20.10 -5.47
C PRO A 283 -24.45 20.69 -5.31
N LYS A 284 -23.82 20.41 -4.16
CA LYS A 284 -22.42 20.79 -3.89
C LYS A 284 -21.45 20.14 -4.88
N VAL A 285 -21.80 18.96 -5.39
CA VAL A 285 -21.09 18.23 -6.44
C VAL A 285 -21.99 18.07 -7.64
N ARG A 286 -21.53 18.50 -8.81
CA ARG A 286 -22.23 18.21 -10.07
C ARG A 286 -21.79 16.85 -10.59
N LEU A 287 -22.65 15.86 -10.39
CA LEU A 287 -22.49 14.52 -10.95
C LEU A 287 -23.11 14.46 -12.36
N THR A 288 -22.44 13.75 -13.28
CA THR A 288 -22.99 13.41 -14.60
C THR A 288 -24.20 12.47 -14.45
N LEU A 289 -25.00 12.30 -15.52
CA LEU A 289 -26.13 11.38 -15.48
C LEU A 289 -25.70 9.94 -15.12
N GLU A 290 -24.60 9.48 -15.70
CA GLU A 290 -24.01 8.17 -15.39
C GLU A 290 -23.61 8.06 -13.91
N GLN A 291 -23.01 9.12 -13.35
CA GLN A 291 -22.64 9.15 -11.94
C GLN A 291 -23.86 9.15 -11.01
N LYS A 292 -24.94 9.84 -11.39
CA LYS A 292 -26.20 9.82 -10.66
C LYS A 292 -26.84 8.43 -10.69
N LEU A 293 -26.75 7.72 -11.82
CA LEU A 293 -27.24 6.34 -11.95
C LEU A 293 -26.52 5.39 -10.98
N TYR A 294 -25.20 5.53 -10.82
CA TYR A 294 -24.48 4.75 -9.81
C TYR A 294 -24.96 5.07 -8.38
N VAL A 295 -25.20 6.34 -8.06
CA VAL A 295 -25.67 6.73 -6.71
C VAL A 295 -27.08 6.23 -6.42
N SER A 296 -27.93 6.09 -7.44
CA SER A 296 -29.31 5.58 -7.29
C SER A 296 -29.42 4.05 -7.28
N SER A 297 -28.37 3.33 -7.68
CA SER A 297 -28.32 1.87 -7.71
C SER A 297 -27.94 1.31 -6.35
#